data_AF-X1BI76-F1
#
_entry.id   AF-X1BI76-F1
#
_cell.length_a   1.000
_cell.length_b   1.000
_cell.length_c   1.000
_cell.angle_alpha   90.00
_cell.angle_beta   90.00
_cell.angle_gamma   90.00
#
_symmetry.space_group_name_H-M   'P 1'
#
loop_
_entity.id
_entity.type
_entity.pdbx_description
1 polymer ?
#
loop_
_entity_poly.entity_id
_entity_poly.type
_entity_poly.pdbx_seq_one_letter_code
_entity_poly.pdbx_strand_id
1 'polypeptide(L)'
;MIKTFTKEKDLILDPFCGVGGTLIACNLSNRNGIGIEINQDWIDIYHEVCKIESITPQRVIKGDSREILRKSSEDPNFKVDFILTDVPFWKMDTIEKSKGTYKKVGEESKGVYSDKSKLTQFNPNSQDSPQNKREWELLIKQTFNECFKLLKPGRYCAVFIGNMYNEGRYHLLNADI
;
A
#
# COMPACT_ATOMS: atom_id res chain seq x y z
N MET A 1 -11.21 10.49 -5.03
CA MET A 1 -10.41 9.68 -5.96
C MET A 1 -11.19 8.49 -6.53
N ILE A 2 -11.60 7.49 -5.73
CA ILE A 2 -12.39 6.35 -6.26
C ILE A 2 -13.64 6.81 -7.03
N LYS A 3 -14.43 7.75 -6.47
CA LYS A 3 -15.62 8.33 -7.13
C LYS A 3 -15.31 9.10 -8.43
N THR A 4 -14.07 9.52 -8.64
CA THR A 4 -13.65 10.30 -9.81
C THR A 4 -13.39 9.40 -11.01
N PHE A 5 -12.83 8.21 -10.78
CA PHE A 5 -12.41 7.29 -11.84
C PHE A 5 -13.33 6.09 -12.03
N THR A 6 -14.30 5.88 -11.13
CA THR A 6 -15.17 4.69 -11.12
C THR A 6 -16.64 5.03 -10.92
N LYS A 7 -17.50 4.17 -11.44
CA LYS A 7 -18.96 4.22 -11.24
C LYS A 7 -19.36 3.30 -10.07
N GLU A 8 -20.58 3.44 -9.59
CA GLU A 8 -21.12 2.45 -8.64
C GLU A 8 -21.10 1.06 -9.24
N LYS A 9 -20.91 0.05 -8.39
CA LYS A 9 -20.78 -1.38 -8.75
C LYS A 9 -19.54 -1.76 -9.58
N ASP A 10 -18.70 -0.80 -10.01
CA ASP A 10 -17.40 -1.10 -10.59
C ASP A 10 -16.58 -1.96 -9.59
N LEU A 11 -15.76 -2.87 -10.13
CA LEU A 11 -14.90 -3.75 -9.33
C LEU A 11 -13.49 -3.16 -9.19
N ILE A 12 -13.07 -2.91 -7.95
CA ILE A 12 -11.79 -2.28 -7.62
C ILE A 12 -10.86 -3.33 -7.01
N LEU A 13 -9.62 -3.36 -7.51
CA LEU A 13 -8.55 -4.21 -6.99
C LEU A 13 -7.52 -3.40 -6.23
N ASP A 14 -7.19 -3.85 -5.02
CA ASP A 14 -6.05 -3.39 -4.25
C ASP A 14 -5.09 -4.57 -3.97
N PRO A 15 -3.97 -4.69 -4.70
CA PRO A 15 -3.01 -5.76 -4.49
C PRO A 15 -2.24 -5.68 -3.18
N PHE A 16 -2.33 -4.59 -2.42
CA PHE A 16 -1.60 -4.40 -1.15
C PHE A 16 -2.52 -3.73 -0.13
N CYS A 17 -3.65 -4.38 0.18
CA CYS A 17 -4.77 -3.68 0.81
C CYS A 17 -4.53 -3.28 2.27
N GLY A 18 -3.52 -3.85 2.94
CA GLY A 18 -3.18 -3.50 4.31
C GLY A 18 -4.37 -3.69 5.25
N VAL A 19 -4.60 -2.68 6.08
CA VAL A 19 -5.79 -2.58 6.96
C VAL A 19 -7.09 -2.23 6.23
N GLY A 20 -7.11 -2.31 4.90
CA GLY A 20 -8.32 -2.28 4.08
C GLY A 20 -8.90 -0.89 3.80
N GLY A 21 -8.10 0.18 3.85
CA GLY A 21 -8.56 1.55 3.58
C GLY A 21 -9.28 1.69 2.22
N THR A 22 -8.74 1.08 1.17
CA THR A 22 -9.38 1.02 -0.16
C THR A 22 -10.72 0.27 -0.13
N LEU A 23 -10.81 -0.82 0.63
CA LEU A 23 -12.02 -1.66 0.73
C LEU A 23 -13.13 -0.96 1.51
N ILE A 24 -12.77 -0.26 2.59
CA ILE A 24 -13.68 0.62 3.32
C ILE A 24 -14.19 1.73 2.39
N ALA A 25 -13.30 2.36 1.60
CA ALA A 25 -13.71 3.36 0.62
C ALA A 25 -14.66 2.78 -0.44
N CYS A 26 -14.49 1.53 -0.86
CA CYS A 26 -15.42 0.84 -1.77
C CYS A 26 -16.81 0.71 -1.15
N ASN A 27 -16.90 0.27 0.12
CA ASN A 27 -18.16 0.20 0.86
C ASN A 27 -18.87 1.56 0.93
N LEU A 28 -18.16 2.59 1.40
CA LEU A 28 -18.70 3.96 1.55
C LEU A 28 -19.09 4.61 0.22
N SER A 29 -18.73 3.99 -0.89
CA SER A 29 -19.06 4.47 -2.22
C SER A 29 -19.87 3.48 -3.04
N ASN A 30 -20.40 2.38 -2.50
CA ASN A 30 -21.19 1.41 -3.30
C ASN A 30 -20.41 0.85 -4.51
N ARG A 31 -19.13 0.53 -4.30
CA ARG A 31 -18.25 -0.19 -5.25
C ARG A 31 -17.92 -1.56 -4.67
N ASN A 32 -17.54 -2.50 -5.53
CA ASN A 32 -17.07 -3.81 -5.12
C ASN A 32 -15.55 -3.77 -4.97
N GLY A 33 -15.03 -4.22 -3.82
CA GLY A 33 -13.60 -4.25 -3.55
C GLY A 33 -13.05 -5.67 -3.45
N ILE A 34 -11.86 -5.89 -3.99
CA ILE A 34 -11.04 -7.08 -3.73
C ILE A 34 -9.66 -6.61 -3.27
N GLY A 35 -9.27 -7.02 -2.06
CA GLY A 35 -7.96 -6.76 -1.50
C GLY A 35 -7.10 -8.02 -1.45
N ILE A 36 -5.79 -7.85 -1.63
CA ILE A 36 -4.80 -8.89 -1.35
C ILE A 36 -3.89 -8.38 -0.24
N GLU A 37 -3.64 -9.23 0.75
CA GLU A 37 -2.77 -8.90 1.88
C GLU A 37 -2.01 -10.14 2.36
N ILE A 38 -0.73 -9.99 2.66
CA ILE A 38 0.12 -11.10 3.12
C ILE A 38 0.05 -11.27 4.64
N ASN A 39 -0.09 -10.17 5.38
CA ASN A 39 -0.08 -10.16 6.84
C ASN A 39 -1.48 -10.39 7.42
N GLN A 40 -1.65 -11.51 8.13
CA GLN A 40 -2.92 -11.84 8.80
C GLN A 40 -3.36 -10.77 9.80
N ASP A 41 -2.43 -10.18 10.55
CA ASP A 41 -2.76 -9.20 11.59
C ASP A 41 -3.44 -7.97 10.96
N TRP A 42 -3.06 -7.59 9.74
CA TRP A 42 -3.67 -6.47 9.03
C TRP A 42 -5.07 -6.80 8.50
N ILE A 43 -5.28 -8.05 8.06
CA ILE A 43 -6.60 -8.56 7.68
C ILE A 43 -7.53 -8.58 8.91
N ASP A 44 -7.02 -8.99 10.06
CA ASP A 44 -7.79 -9.04 11.31
C ASP A 44 -8.19 -7.62 11.77
N ILE A 45 -7.25 -6.65 11.71
CA ILE A 45 -7.52 -5.24 11.97
C ILE A 45 -8.59 -4.70 11.01
N TYR A 46 -8.51 -5.01 9.71
CA TYR A 46 -9.53 -4.61 8.74
C TYR A 46 -10.92 -5.11 9.14
N HIS A 47 -11.05 -6.38 9.55
CA HIS A 47 -12.31 -6.94 10.01
C HIS A 47 -12.81 -6.31 11.31
N GLU A 48 -11.92 -5.98 12.25
CA GLU A 48 -12.26 -5.25 13.47
C GLU A 48 -12.83 -3.85 13.14
N VAL A 49 -12.17 -3.11 12.25
CA VAL A 49 -12.64 -1.81 11.78
C VAL A 49 -14.01 -1.93 11.12
N CYS A 50 -14.22 -2.92 10.25
CA CYS A 50 -15.54 -3.17 9.65
C CYS A 50 -16.62 -3.43 10.70
N LYS A 51 -16.30 -4.18 11.77
CA LYS A 51 -17.24 -4.45 12.87
C LYS A 51 -17.58 -3.20 13.66
N ILE A 52 -16.59 -2.38 14.01
CA ILE A 52 -16.78 -1.12 14.76
C ILE A 52 -17.65 -0.15 13.96
N GLU A 53 -17.35 0.00 12.66
CA GLU A 53 -18.04 0.93 11.77
C GLU A 53 -19.38 0.36 11.23
N SER A 54 -19.77 -0.85 11.62
CA SER A 54 -20.96 -1.54 11.10
C SER A 54 -20.99 -1.66 9.57
N ILE A 55 -19.83 -1.89 8.98
CA ILE A 55 -19.63 -2.04 7.54
C ILE A 55 -19.53 -3.53 7.18
N THR A 56 -20.25 -3.97 6.14
CA THR A 56 -20.07 -5.32 5.59
C THR A 56 -18.69 -5.45 4.95
N PRO A 57 -17.82 -6.38 5.36
CA PRO A 57 -16.50 -6.53 4.77
C PRO A 57 -16.58 -6.87 3.27
N GLN A 58 -15.78 -6.17 2.47
CA GLN A 58 -15.39 -6.57 1.11
C GLN A 58 -14.46 -7.79 1.14
N ARG A 59 -14.26 -8.42 -0.01
CA ARG A 59 -13.42 -9.61 -0.17
C ARG A 59 -11.94 -9.28 0.06
N VAL A 60 -11.29 -10.06 0.92
CA VAL A 60 -9.84 -10.06 1.12
C VAL A 60 -9.28 -11.45 0.86
N ILE A 61 -8.16 -11.53 0.17
CA ILE A 61 -7.45 -12.77 -0.11
C ILE A 61 -6.10 -12.71 0.60
N LYS A 62 -5.86 -13.65 1.52
CA LYS A 62 -4.57 -13.76 2.20
C LYS A 62 -3.54 -14.39 1.27
N GLY A 63 -2.40 -13.74 1.08
CA GLY A 63 -1.22 -14.32 0.43
C GLY A 63 -0.40 -13.30 -0.36
N ASP A 64 0.61 -13.81 -1.08
CA ASP A 64 1.46 -13.00 -1.95
C ASP A 64 0.69 -12.54 -3.18
N SER A 65 0.65 -11.22 -3.39
CA SER A 65 -0.03 -10.58 -4.52
C SER A 65 0.45 -11.09 -5.87
N ARG A 66 1.75 -11.36 -6.04
CA ARG A 66 2.29 -11.88 -7.31
C ARG A 66 1.69 -13.22 -7.66
N GLU A 67 1.57 -14.11 -6.68
CA GLU A 67 1.01 -15.45 -6.89
C GLU A 67 -0.49 -15.41 -7.13
N ILE A 68 -1.22 -14.66 -6.31
CA ILE A 68 -2.67 -14.55 -6.39
C ILE A 68 -3.06 -13.89 -7.72
N LEU A 69 -2.38 -12.81 -8.12
CA LEU A 69 -2.66 -12.12 -9.38
C LEU A 69 -2.31 -12.97 -10.58
N ARG A 70 -1.18 -13.70 -10.57
CA ARG A 70 -0.82 -14.63 -11.65
C ARG A 70 -1.93 -15.66 -11.86
N LYS A 71 -2.36 -16.35 -10.79
CA LYS A 71 -3.48 -17.31 -10.85
C LYS A 71 -4.78 -16.65 -11.32
N SER A 72 -5.08 -15.45 -10.83
CA SER A 72 -6.29 -14.72 -11.23
C SER A 72 -6.26 -14.32 -12.70
N SER A 73 -5.08 -14.04 -13.25
CA SER A 73 -4.89 -13.64 -14.66
C SER A 73 -5.05 -14.78 -15.65
N GLU A 74 -5.02 -16.03 -15.17
CA GLU A 74 -5.29 -17.23 -15.98
C GLU A 74 -6.78 -17.36 -16.34
N ASP A 75 -7.68 -16.76 -15.56
CA ASP A 75 -9.11 -16.67 -15.91
C ASP A 75 -9.36 -15.43 -16.81
N PRO A 76 -9.66 -15.62 -18.11
CA PRO A 76 -9.90 -14.51 -19.01
C PRO A 76 -11.17 -13.72 -18.67
N ASN A 77 -12.11 -14.30 -17.93
CA ASN A 77 -13.36 -13.67 -17.54
C ASN A 77 -13.23 -12.77 -16.31
N PHE A 78 -12.18 -12.98 -15.51
CA PHE A 78 -11.93 -12.15 -14.34
C PHE A 78 -11.25 -10.84 -14.77
N LYS A 79 -12.02 -9.74 -14.75
CA LYS A 79 -11.55 -8.40 -15.07
C LYS A 79 -12.01 -7.37 -14.05
N VAL A 80 -11.17 -6.37 -13.78
CA VAL A 80 -11.41 -5.29 -12.83
C VAL A 80 -11.57 -3.95 -13.54
N ASP A 81 -12.33 -3.04 -12.94
CA ASP A 81 -12.65 -1.71 -13.51
C ASP A 81 -11.68 -0.62 -13.06
N PHE A 82 -10.95 -0.85 -11.97
CA PHE A 82 -9.97 0.09 -11.45
C PHE A 82 -8.97 -0.63 -10.56
N ILE A 83 -7.71 -0.21 -10.60
CA ILE A 83 -6.70 -0.61 -9.62
C ILE A 83 -6.40 0.59 -8.74
N LEU A 84 -6.47 0.40 -7.43
CA LEU A 84 -6.16 1.42 -6.44
C LEU A 84 -5.32 0.80 -5.34
N THR A 85 -4.10 1.28 -5.15
CA THR A 85 -3.20 0.74 -4.13
C THR A 85 -2.23 1.76 -3.58
N ASP A 86 -1.82 1.54 -2.35
CA ASP A 86 -0.65 2.17 -1.74
C ASP A 86 0.45 1.11 -1.66
N VAL A 87 1.56 1.34 -2.36
CA VAL A 87 2.59 0.31 -2.51
C VAL A 87 3.37 0.12 -1.20
N PRO A 88 3.72 -1.11 -0.82
CA PRO A 88 4.48 -1.36 0.40
C PRO A 88 5.86 -0.71 0.28
N PHE A 89 6.23 0.18 1.18
CA PHE A 89 7.58 0.76 1.20
C PHE A 89 8.59 -0.21 1.83
N TRP A 90 9.83 -0.14 1.35
CA TRP A 90 10.96 -0.74 2.04
C TRP A 90 11.16 -0.04 3.40
N LYS A 91 10.93 -0.77 4.50
CA LYS A 91 11.35 -0.34 5.84
C LYS A 91 12.87 -0.48 5.95
N MET A 92 13.57 0.64 5.79
CA MET A 92 14.90 0.79 6.36
C MET A 92 14.74 1.21 7.83
N ASP A 93 14.34 0.28 8.69
CA ASP A 93 14.29 0.46 10.16
C ASP A 93 15.72 0.41 10.80
N THR A 94 16.72 0.98 10.13
CA THR A 94 18.08 1.19 10.68
C THR A 94 18.73 2.47 10.14
N ILE A 95 17.94 3.51 9.87
CA ILE A 95 18.51 4.85 9.75
C ILE A 95 18.20 5.58 11.04
N GLU A 96 19.19 5.62 11.94
CA GLU A 96 19.28 6.69 12.92
C GLU A 96 18.96 7.97 12.19
N LYS A 97 17.86 8.64 12.57
CA LYS A 97 17.57 9.98 12.07
C LYS A 97 18.88 10.75 12.19
N SER A 98 19.43 11.15 11.05
CA SER A 98 20.56 12.05 11.03
C SER A 98 20.16 13.23 11.92
N LYS A 99 21.03 13.56 12.88
CA LYS A 99 20.89 14.71 13.78
C LYS A 99 20.96 15.99 12.93
N GLY A 100 19.91 16.25 12.16
CA GLY A 100 19.76 17.40 11.29
C GLY A 100 19.43 18.62 12.12
N THR A 101 20.47 19.21 12.72
CA THR A 101 20.39 20.50 13.39
C THR A 101 20.28 21.59 12.33
N TYR A 102 19.07 21.95 11.94
CA TYR A 102 18.83 23.28 11.38
C TYR A 102 18.04 24.08 12.41
N LYS A 103 18.73 25.01 13.09
CA LYS A 103 18.15 26.06 13.91
C LYS A 103 18.59 27.42 13.38
N LYS A 104 17.68 28.39 13.39
CA LYS A 104 17.97 29.81 13.15
C LYS A 104 19.01 30.29 14.17
N VAL A 105 19.85 31.23 13.74
CA VAL A 105 20.92 31.83 14.56
C VAL A 105 20.32 32.51 15.80
N GLY A 106 20.70 32.08 17.00
CA GLY A 106 20.51 32.85 18.24
C GLY A 106 19.65 32.27 19.37
N GLU A 107 19.12 31.04 19.28
CA GLU A 107 18.30 30.45 20.37
C GLU A 107 18.91 29.17 20.99
N GLU A 108 18.92 29.09 22.33
CA GLU A 108 19.33 27.90 23.07
C GLU A 108 18.38 26.71 22.84
N SER A 109 18.96 25.51 22.73
CA SER A 109 18.19 24.30 22.53
C SER A 109 17.48 23.83 23.80
N LYS A 110 16.15 23.99 23.85
CA LYS A 110 15.32 23.17 24.73
C LYS A 110 15.48 21.70 24.33
N GLY A 111 15.93 20.90 25.29
CA GLY A 111 16.40 19.53 25.10
C GLY A 111 15.40 18.58 24.44
N VAL A 112 16.01 17.57 23.84
CA VAL A 112 15.49 16.33 23.23
C VAL A 112 14.09 15.92 23.75
N TYR A 113 13.08 16.10 22.92
CA TYR A 113 11.86 15.28 23.02
C TYR A 113 12.22 13.86 22.53
N SER A 114 12.23 12.92 23.48
CA SER A 114 12.32 11.46 23.34
C SER A 114 12.41 10.88 21.91
N ASP A 115 13.56 10.26 21.63
CA ASP A 115 13.97 9.49 20.45
C ASP A 115 13.17 8.20 20.22
N LYS A 116 11.85 8.25 20.10
CA LYS A 116 11.08 7.16 19.48
C LYS A 116 9.95 7.76 18.67
N SER A 117 9.99 7.61 17.35
CA SER A 117 8.73 7.62 16.60
C SER A 117 7.83 6.58 17.25
N LYS A 118 6.67 6.99 17.76
CA LYS A 118 5.61 6.09 18.23
C LYS A 118 4.97 5.30 17.08
N LEU A 119 5.71 5.06 16.00
CA LEU A 119 5.39 4.09 14.98
C LEU A 119 5.99 2.78 15.47
N THR A 120 5.22 2.10 16.31
CA THR A 120 5.45 0.73 16.74
C THR A 120 5.83 -0.11 15.51
N GLN A 121 6.77 -1.04 15.69
CA GLN A 121 7.24 -1.98 14.65
C GLN A 121 6.07 -2.76 14.02
N PHE A 122 5.41 -2.21 13.00
CA PHE A 122 4.26 -2.85 12.35
C PHE A 122 4.63 -3.98 11.37
N ASN A 123 5.83 -4.57 11.47
CA ASN A 123 6.17 -5.75 10.67
C ASN A 123 7.23 -6.62 11.37
N PRO A 124 6.84 -7.55 12.26
CA PRO A 124 7.78 -8.42 12.96
C PRO A 124 8.33 -9.55 12.06
N ASN A 125 7.69 -9.85 10.92
CA ASN A 125 8.14 -10.87 9.98
C ASN A 125 8.73 -10.22 8.72
N SER A 126 10.00 -9.85 8.81
CA SER A 126 10.79 -9.18 7.78
C SER A 126 11.14 -10.06 6.57
N GLN A 127 10.74 -11.34 6.54
CA GLN A 127 11.17 -12.28 5.50
C GLN A 127 10.45 -12.07 4.15
N ASP A 128 9.22 -11.58 4.17
CA ASP A 128 8.41 -11.37 2.96
C ASP A 128 8.38 -9.91 2.46
N SER A 129 9.13 -9.02 3.14
CA SER A 129 9.31 -7.63 2.71
C SER A 129 10.57 -7.48 1.83
N PRO A 130 10.54 -6.67 0.77
CA PRO A 130 11.61 -6.63 -0.24
C PRO A 130 12.91 -6.02 0.29
N GLN A 131 14.02 -6.77 0.39
CA GLN A 131 15.22 -6.43 1.18
C GLN A 131 16.05 -5.21 0.72
N ASN A 132 15.73 -4.65 -0.45
CA ASN A 132 16.48 -3.56 -1.06
C ASN A 132 15.64 -2.92 -2.18
N LYS A 133 16.11 -1.78 -2.72
CA LYS A 133 15.43 -1.06 -3.81
C LYS A 133 15.16 -1.96 -5.02
N ARG A 134 16.12 -2.82 -5.40
CA ARG A 134 15.99 -3.67 -6.57
C ARG A 134 14.91 -4.74 -6.39
N GLU A 135 14.84 -5.37 -5.23
CA GLU A 135 13.78 -6.32 -4.89
C GLU A 135 12.41 -5.64 -4.85
N TRP A 136 12.34 -4.43 -4.32
CA TRP A 136 11.12 -3.64 -4.32
C TRP A 136 10.68 -3.29 -5.76
N GLU A 137 11.58 -2.79 -6.59
CA GLU A 137 11.31 -2.51 -8.01
C GLU A 137 10.83 -3.76 -8.75
N LEU A 138 11.44 -4.93 -8.48
CA LEU A 138 11.01 -6.20 -9.07
C LEU A 138 9.63 -6.63 -8.58
N LEU A 139 9.35 -6.51 -7.28
CA LEU A 139 8.04 -6.80 -6.69
C LEU A 139 6.96 -5.94 -7.36
N ILE A 140 7.17 -4.63 -7.41
CA ILE A 140 6.24 -3.68 -8.02
C ILE A 140 6.03 -4.02 -9.49
N LYS A 141 7.10 -4.19 -10.28
CA LYS A 141 6.99 -4.53 -11.71
C LYS A 141 6.22 -5.84 -11.93
N GLN A 142 6.52 -6.88 -11.16
CA GLN A 142 5.83 -8.17 -11.28
C GLN A 142 4.34 -8.04 -10.93
N THR A 143 4.03 -7.41 -9.81
CA THR A 143 2.65 -7.20 -9.37
C THR A 143 1.85 -6.39 -10.39
N PHE A 144 2.38 -5.25 -10.85
CA PHE A 144 1.68 -4.40 -11.82
C PHE A 144 1.50 -5.06 -13.18
N ASN A 145 2.48 -5.85 -13.64
CA ASN A 145 2.33 -6.62 -14.87
C ASN A 145 1.12 -7.56 -14.82
N GLU A 146 0.89 -8.24 -13.69
CA GLU A 146 -0.28 -9.10 -13.53
C GLU A 146 -1.57 -8.28 -13.33
N CYS A 147 -1.52 -7.17 -12.57
CA CYS A 147 -2.66 -6.26 -12.43
C CYS A 147 -3.15 -5.73 -13.79
N PHE A 148 -2.25 -5.32 -14.68
CA PHE A 148 -2.64 -4.77 -15.98
C PHE A 148 -3.29 -5.81 -16.90
N LYS A 149 -2.97 -7.10 -16.76
CA LYS A 149 -3.70 -8.17 -17.47
C LYS A 149 -5.15 -8.28 -17.00
N LEU A 150 -5.42 -7.97 -15.74
CA LEU A 150 -6.75 -8.00 -15.14
C LEU A 150 -7.57 -6.74 -15.41
N LEU A 151 -6.92 -5.62 -15.72
CA LEU A 151 -7.58 -4.34 -15.96
C LEU A 151 -8.34 -4.35 -17.29
N LYS A 152 -9.61 -3.91 -17.30
CA LYS A 152 -10.36 -3.74 -18.55
C LYS A 152 -9.72 -2.65 -19.44
N PRO A 153 -9.76 -2.79 -20.78
CA PRO A 153 -9.25 -1.76 -21.69
C PRO A 153 -9.85 -0.38 -21.42
N GLY A 154 -9.01 0.66 -21.44
CA GLY A 154 -9.42 2.05 -21.22
C GLY A 154 -9.78 2.42 -19.77
N ARG A 155 -9.55 1.52 -18.80
CA ARG A 155 -9.67 1.80 -17.37
C ARG A 155 -8.35 2.28 -16.78
N TYR A 156 -8.43 2.79 -15.55
CA TYR A 156 -7.33 3.48 -14.89
C TYR A 156 -6.70 2.63 -13.78
N CYS A 157 -5.43 2.89 -13.52
CA CYS A 157 -4.71 2.42 -12.34
C CYS A 157 -4.20 3.66 -11.60
N ALA A 158 -4.53 3.80 -10.33
CA ALA A 158 -4.02 4.84 -9.46
C ALA A 158 -3.16 4.21 -8.37
N VAL A 159 -1.90 4.65 -8.31
CA VAL A 159 -0.91 4.13 -7.37
C VAL A 159 -0.45 5.29 -6.51
N PHE A 160 -0.56 5.13 -5.19
CA PHE A 160 0.05 6.06 -4.27
C PHE A 160 1.49 5.61 -4.00
N ILE A 161 2.42 6.53 -4.27
CA ILE A 161 3.83 6.33 -4.01
C ILE A 161 4.31 7.58 -3.27
N GLY A 162 4.44 7.46 -1.96
CA GLY A 162 5.12 8.45 -1.13
C GLY A 162 6.57 8.62 -1.54
N ASN A 163 7.06 9.87 -1.51
CA ASN A 163 8.47 10.15 -1.69
C ASN A 163 9.28 9.60 -0.49
N MET A 164 10.26 8.74 -0.76
CA MET A 164 11.20 8.26 0.27
C MET A 164 12.39 9.22 0.40
N TYR A 165 12.68 9.64 1.62
CA TYR A 165 13.97 10.23 2.00
C TYR A 165 14.89 9.13 2.51
N ASN A 166 16.00 8.87 1.81
CA ASN A 166 17.01 7.88 2.21
C ASN A 166 18.40 8.54 2.21
N GLU A 167 19.16 8.41 3.31
CA GLU A 167 20.57 8.84 3.41
C GLU A 167 20.89 10.28 2.93
N GLY A 168 19.98 11.24 3.12
CA GLY A 168 20.19 12.62 2.66
C GLY A 168 20.12 12.80 1.14
N ARG A 169 19.68 11.78 0.40
CA ARG A 169 19.34 11.87 -1.03
C ARG A 169 17.84 11.73 -1.23
N TYR A 170 17.30 12.65 -2.02
CA TYR A 170 15.92 12.64 -2.45
C TYR A 170 15.77 11.62 -3.59
N HIS A 171 15.02 10.55 -3.35
CA HIS A 171 14.70 9.56 -4.38
C HIS A 171 13.32 9.87 -4.95
N LEU A 172 13.29 10.35 -6.19
CA LEU A 172 12.07 10.58 -6.97
C LEU A 172 11.46 9.24 -7.43
N LEU A 173 10.84 8.50 -6.51
CA LEU A 173 10.22 7.21 -6.82
C LEU A 173 9.07 7.32 -7.85
N ASN A 174 8.45 8.49 -7.96
CA ASN A 174 7.43 8.80 -8.96
C ASN A 174 7.96 8.88 -10.41
N ALA A 175 9.28 9.02 -10.60
CA ALA A 175 9.89 9.14 -11.92
C ALA A 175 10.49 7.81 -12.44
N ASP A 176 10.62 6.81 -11.57
CA ASP A 176 11.27 5.52 -11.86
C ASP A 176 10.27 4.39 -12.18
N ILE A 177 8.95 4.65 -12.12
CA ILE A 177 7.85 3.68 -12.31
C ILE A 177 7.06 3.98 -13.58
#